data_AF-A0A2T4V049-F1
#
_entry.id   AF-A0A2T4V049-F1
#
_cell.length_a   1.000
_cell.length_b   1.000
_cell.length_c   1.000
_cell.angle_alpha   90.00
_cell.angle_beta   90.00
_cell.angle_gamma   90.00
#
_symmetry.space_group_name_H-M   'P 1'
#
loop_
_entity.id
_entity.type
_entity.pdbx_description
1 polymer ?
#
loop_
_entity_poly.entity_id
_entity_poly.type
_entity_poly.pdbx_seq_one_letter_code
_entity_poly.pdbx_strand_id
1 'polypeptide(L)'
;MKKLFLITLCLTLPAFASEPEPSPSSQSTVETSGEENTDTESLMSGPVLLPYCWNLDQTSCSPAGATQGCTDGIYTDYVCTCVSYTVGTTRTVKWDCPEVR
;
A
#
# COMPACT_ATOMS: atom_id res chain seq x y z
N MET A 1 28.62 -49.94 0.73
CA MET A 1 27.60 -49.56 -0.29
C MET A 1 27.70 -48.06 -0.48
N LYS A 2 28.05 -47.61 -1.69
CA LYS A 2 28.27 -46.20 -2.05
C LYS A 2 27.03 -45.68 -2.78
N LYS A 3 26.40 -44.62 -2.28
CA LYS A 3 25.57 -43.71 -3.09
C LYS A 3 25.77 -42.28 -2.58
N LEU A 4 26.67 -41.58 -3.26
CA LEU A 4 26.80 -40.13 -3.24
C LEU A 4 25.59 -39.55 -3.98
N PHE A 5 24.88 -38.62 -3.35
CA PHE A 5 23.99 -37.71 -4.05
C PHE A 5 24.52 -36.28 -3.85
N LEU A 6 25.13 -35.77 -4.92
CA LEU A 6 25.49 -34.37 -5.10
C LEU A 6 24.22 -33.61 -5.47
N ILE A 7 23.77 -32.68 -4.63
CA ILE A 7 22.72 -31.72 -4.99
C ILE A 7 23.43 -30.42 -5.37
N THR A 8 23.51 -30.20 -6.68
CA THR A 8 23.88 -28.95 -7.31
C THR A 8 22.73 -27.97 -7.13
N LEU A 9 22.89 -26.94 -6.30
CA LEU A 9 21.98 -25.80 -6.28
C LEU A 9 22.77 -24.53 -6.63
N CYS A 10 22.89 -24.27 -7.94
CA CYS A 10 23.23 -22.95 -8.44
C CYS A 10 22.00 -22.06 -8.34
N LEU A 11 21.96 -21.16 -7.36
CA LEU A 11 21.11 -19.97 -7.39
C LEU A 11 22.03 -18.76 -7.30
N THR A 12 22.29 -18.20 -8.46
CA THR A 12 23.08 -17.00 -8.69
C THR A 12 22.20 -15.75 -8.68
N LEU A 13 22.78 -14.66 -8.15
CA LEU A 13 22.52 -13.21 -8.37
C LEU A 13 21.39 -12.52 -7.57
N PRO A 14 21.41 -11.17 -7.46
CA PRO A 14 22.52 -10.25 -7.18
C PRO A 14 22.19 -9.26 -6.03
N ALA A 15 23.23 -8.55 -5.58
CA ALA A 15 23.22 -7.55 -4.51
C ALA A 15 22.41 -6.28 -4.82
N PHE A 16 21.76 -5.72 -3.79
CA PHE A 16 21.59 -4.28 -3.64
C PHE A 16 21.96 -3.88 -2.21
N ALA A 17 23.16 -3.32 -2.10
CA ALA A 17 23.58 -2.51 -0.97
C ALA A 17 22.97 -1.10 -1.13
N SER A 18 22.37 -0.56 -0.08
CA SER A 18 22.13 0.88 0.07
C SER A 18 22.01 1.23 1.54
N GLU A 19 23.06 1.87 2.04
CA GLU A 19 23.22 2.56 3.31
C GLU A 19 24.31 3.63 3.06
N PRO A 20 24.45 4.75 3.80
CA PRO A 20 23.53 5.55 4.63
C PRO A 20 23.50 7.07 4.25
N GLU A 21 22.64 7.82 4.97
CA GLU A 21 22.79 9.24 5.42
C GLU A 21 22.69 10.42 4.40
N PRO A 22 22.52 11.70 4.84
CA PRO A 22 22.06 12.26 6.13
C PRO A 22 20.98 13.38 5.99
N SER A 23 20.31 13.76 7.09
CA SER A 23 19.65 15.07 7.25
C SER A 23 20.69 16.17 7.57
N PRO A 24 20.48 17.43 7.18
CA PRO A 24 20.19 18.44 8.22
C PRO A 24 19.34 19.68 7.81
N SER A 25 18.62 20.19 8.82
CA SER A 25 18.41 21.60 9.22
C SER A 25 17.88 22.66 8.23
N SER A 26 16.81 23.37 8.62
CA SER A 26 16.91 24.75 9.16
C SER A 26 15.56 25.36 9.56
N GLN A 27 15.58 26.06 10.69
CA GLN A 27 14.54 26.92 11.24
C GLN A 27 14.22 28.11 10.32
N SER A 28 12.97 28.58 10.33
CA SER A 28 12.71 30.04 10.34
C SER A 28 11.31 30.33 10.90
N THR A 29 11.29 31.15 11.95
CA THR A 29 10.13 31.69 12.65
C THR A 29 9.77 33.04 12.02
N VAL A 30 8.53 33.25 11.59
CA VAL A 30 7.94 34.59 11.44
C VAL A 30 6.45 34.51 11.78
N GLU A 31 6.08 35.10 12.92
CA GLU A 31 4.72 35.56 13.21
C GLU A 31 4.36 36.72 12.27
N THR A 32 3.16 36.73 11.72
CA THR A 32 2.40 37.97 11.44
C THR A 32 0.91 37.62 11.36
N SER A 33 0.13 38.16 12.29
CA SER A 33 -1.33 38.20 12.26
C SER A 33 -1.84 38.94 11.03
N GLY A 34 -2.85 38.36 10.38
CA GLY A 34 -3.67 38.97 9.35
C GLY A 34 -4.92 38.12 9.18
N GLU A 35 -6.00 38.55 9.80
CA GLU A 35 -7.34 37.99 9.64
C GLU A 35 -7.82 38.21 8.18
N GLU A 36 -8.76 37.36 7.73
CA GLU A 36 -9.65 37.53 6.58
C GLU A 36 -9.41 36.60 5.36
N ASN A 37 -10.42 35.72 5.16
CA ASN A 37 -10.76 34.91 3.98
C ASN A 37 -9.72 33.93 3.46
N THR A 38 -9.69 32.73 4.07
CA THR A 38 -9.26 31.52 3.37
C THR A 38 -10.50 30.77 2.89
N ASP A 39 -11.02 31.17 1.73
CA ASP A 39 -11.52 30.19 0.77
C ASP A 39 -10.35 29.24 0.52
N THR A 40 -10.32 28.12 1.25
CA THR A 40 -9.38 27.04 0.95
C THR A 40 -9.89 26.37 -0.31
N GLU A 41 -9.65 27.04 -1.44
CA GLU A 41 -9.80 26.51 -2.78
C GLU A 41 -8.97 25.23 -2.84
N SER A 42 -9.65 24.09 -2.72
CA SER A 42 -9.57 22.90 -3.56
C SER A 42 -8.30 22.75 -4.43
N LEU A 43 -7.11 22.84 -3.85
CA LEU A 43 -5.83 22.76 -4.54
C LEU A 43 -5.23 21.38 -4.29
N MET A 44 -5.74 20.38 -5.03
CA MET A 44 -5.06 19.15 -5.51
C MET A 44 -6.09 18.18 -6.11
N SER A 45 -7.03 18.65 -6.94
CA SER A 45 -7.90 17.76 -7.74
C SER A 45 -7.15 17.23 -8.96
N GLY A 46 -5.98 16.63 -8.74
CA GLY A 46 -5.41 15.69 -9.72
C GLY A 46 -6.36 14.50 -9.86
N PRO A 47 -6.31 13.76 -10.99
CA PRO A 47 -7.11 12.55 -11.12
C PRO A 47 -6.80 11.61 -9.95
N VAL A 48 -7.85 11.20 -9.21
CA VAL A 48 -7.71 10.19 -8.16
C VAL A 48 -7.32 8.89 -8.85
N LEU A 49 -6.04 8.54 -8.78
CA LEU A 49 -5.54 7.26 -9.29
C LEU A 49 -6.01 6.17 -8.33
N LEU A 50 -7.07 5.48 -8.72
CA LEU A 50 -7.55 4.31 -7.98
C LEU A 50 -6.63 3.11 -8.26
N PRO A 51 -6.30 2.32 -7.22
CA PRO A 51 -5.59 1.06 -7.41
C PRO A 51 -6.47 0.04 -8.13
N TYR A 52 -5.84 -0.94 -8.77
CA TYR A 52 -6.58 -2.05 -9.36
C TYR A 52 -7.13 -2.99 -8.29
N CYS A 53 -8.38 -3.45 -8.45
CA CYS A 53 -9.02 -4.33 -7.47
C CYS A 53 -8.24 -5.65 -7.28
N TRP A 54 -7.71 -6.23 -8.36
CA TRP A 54 -6.89 -7.47 -8.30
C TRP A 54 -5.51 -7.28 -7.62
N ASN A 55 -5.04 -6.04 -7.47
CA ASN A 55 -3.80 -5.76 -6.73
C ASN A 55 -4.06 -5.59 -5.22
N LEU A 56 -5.29 -5.23 -4.84
CA LEU A 56 -5.69 -5.13 -3.45
C LEU A 56 -6.19 -6.45 -2.89
N ASP A 57 -6.88 -7.25 -3.69
CA ASP A 57 -7.51 -8.49 -3.21
C ASP A 57 -6.54 -9.40 -2.46
N GLN A 58 -6.99 -9.93 -1.32
CA GLN A 58 -6.23 -10.80 -0.42
C GLN A 58 -4.93 -10.22 0.17
N THR A 59 -4.65 -8.93 -0.05
CA THR A 59 -3.52 -8.24 0.58
C THR A 59 -3.87 -7.75 1.99
N SER A 60 -2.85 -7.52 2.82
CA SER A 60 -3.02 -7.10 4.20
C SER A 60 -3.64 -5.70 4.29
N CYS A 61 -4.52 -5.49 5.27
CA CYS A 61 -5.17 -4.21 5.51
C CYS A 61 -5.40 -3.95 7.00
N SER A 62 -5.63 -2.68 7.35
CA SER A 62 -5.96 -2.26 8.72
C SER A 62 -6.59 -0.86 8.69
N PRO A 63 -7.57 -0.55 9.56
CA PRO A 63 -8.28 -1.46 10.46
C PRO A 63 -9.29 -2.34 9.74
N ALA A 64 -9.71 -3.44 10.37
CA ALA A 64 -10.86 -4.20 9.90
C ALA A 64 -12.11 -3.29 9.85
N GLY A 65 -12.86 -3.36 8.75
CA GLY A 65 -13.97 -2.46 8.42
C GLY A 65 -13.56 -1.25 7.58
N ALA A 66 -12.27 -1.01 7.32
CA ALA A 66 -11.84 -0.01 6.35
C ALA A 66 -12.36 -0.32 4.95
N THR A 67 -12.57 0.71 4.13
CA THR A 67 -12.97 0.59 2.73
C THR A 67 -11.96 1.31 1.84
N GLN A 68 -11.75 0.80 0.64
CA GLN A 68 -10.86 1.38 -0.36
C GLN A 68 -11.50 1.26 -1.74
N GLY A 69 -11.68 2.38 -2.42
CA GLY A 69 -12.12 2.39 -3.82
C GLY A 69 -11.04 1.78 -4.73
N CYS A 70 -11.46 1.02 -5.73
CA CYS A 70 -10.58 0.40 -6.72
C CYS A 70 -11.19 0.41 -8.12
N THR A 71 -10.39 0.08 -9.13
CA THR A 71 -10.80 0.00 -10.53
C THR A 71 -10.40 -1.32 -11.17
N ASP A 72 -11.10 -1.75 -12.20
CA ASP A 72 -10.66 -2.83 -13.10
C ASP A 72 -9.95 -2.31 -14.36
N GLY A 73 -9.75 -0.99 -14.46
CA GLY A 73 -9.21 -0.30 -15.62
C GLY A 73 -10.25 0.24 -16.60
N ILE A 74 -11.52 -0.13 -16.44
CA ILE A 74 -12.65 0.37 -17.25
C ILE A 74 -13.67 1.07 -16.35
N TYR A 75 -14.01 0.44 -15.23
CA TYR A 75 -14.98 0.86 -14.24
C TYR A 75 -14.28 1.23 -12.93
N THR A 76 -14.82 2.22 -12.23
CA THR A 76 -14.26 2.77 -10.98
C THR A 76 -15.25 2.73 -9.81
N ASP A 77 -16.37 2.01 -9.96
CA ASP A 77 -17.44 1.89 -8.96
C ASP A 77 -17.21 0.77 -7.94
N TYR A 78 -16.05 0.13 -7.97
CA TYR A 78 -15.72 -0.96 -7.05
C TYR A 78 -15.15 -0.46 -5.73
N VAL A 79 -15.52 -1.16 -4.66
CA VAL A 79 -15.04 -0.89 -3.31
C VAL A 79 -14.60 -2.20 -2.68
N CYS A 80 -13.34 -2.28 -2.27
CA CYS A 80 -12.82 -3.35 -1.43
C CYS A 80 -13.11 -3.05 0.04
N THR A 81 -13.38 -4.08 0.83
CA THR A 81 -13.59 -3.98 2.27
C THR A 81 -12.51 -4.76 3.02
N CYS A 82 -11.99 -4.19 4.11
CA CYS A 82 -10.98 -4.83 4.93
C CYS A 82 -11.66 -5.78 5.92
N VAL A 83 -11.55 -7.08 5.71
CA VAL A 83 -12.28 -8.11 6.48
C VAL A 83 -11.32 -8.90 7.37
N SER A 84 -11.79 -9.28 8.56
CA SER A 84 -11.07 -10.17 9.48
C SER A 84 -11.51 -11.61 9.26
N TYR A 85 -10.57 -12.45 8.83
CA TYR A 85 -10.74 -13.88 8.61
C TYR A 85 -10.12 -14.66 9.76
N THR A 86 -10.79 -15.71 10.21
CA THR A 86 -10.25 -16.65 11.19
C THR A 86 -9.97 -17.99 10.52
N VAL A 87 -8.70 -18.38 10.46
CA VAL A 87 -8.26 -19.67 9.94
C VAL A 87 -7.67 -20.48 11.09
N GLY A 88 -8.40 -21.49 11.56
CA GLY A 88 -8.05 -22.22 12.77
C GLY A 88 -8.10 -21.31 14.01
N THR A 89 -6.96 -21.11 14.67
CA THR A 89 -6.81 -20.21 15.82
C THR A 89 -6.21 -18.84 15.46
N THR A 90 -5.85 -18.63 14.18
CA THR A 90 -5.18 -17.41 13.73
C THR A 90 -6.19 -16.44 13.13
N ARG A 91 -6.11 -15.16 13.53
CA ARG A 91 -6.83 -14.04 12.90
C ARG A 91 -5.93 -13.35 11.88
N THR A 92 -6.44 -13.17 10.67
CA THR A 92 -5.79 -12.44 9.58
C THR A 92 -6.74 -11.36 9.08
N VAL A 93 -6.22 -10.19 8.78
CA VAL A 93 -7.02 -9.06 8.26
C VAL A 93 -6.55 -8.77 6.84
N LYS A 94 -7.46 -8.84 5.88
CA LYS A 94 -7.15 -8.74 4.45
C LYS A 94 -8.25 -8.02 3.69
N TRP A 95 -7.89 -7.40 2.57
CA TRP A 95 -8.85 -6.84 1.63
C TRP A 95 -9.67 -7.96 0.98
N ASP A 96 -10.97 -7.73 0.93
CA ASP A 96 -11.97 -8.52 0.20
C ASP A 96 -12.54 -7.61 -0.88
N CYS A 97 -12.25 -7.92 -2.14
CA CYS A 97 -12.66 -7.11 -3.29
C CYS A 97 -13.76 -7.85 -4.09
N PRO A 98 -14.71 -7.13 -4.71
CA PRO A 98 -15.72 -7.75 -5.56
C PRO A 98 -15.09 -8.36 -6.82
N GLU A 99 -15.77 -9.35 -7.40
CA GLU A 99 -15.44 -9.83 -8.74
C GLU A 99 -15.69 -8.70 -9.75
N VAL A 100 -14.67 -8.41 -10.55
CA VAL A 100 -14.71 -7.35 -11.57
C VAL A 100 -15.30 -7.89 -12.88
N ARG A 101 -15.90 -7.01 -13.69
CA ARG A 101 -16.67 -7.33 -14.90
C ARG A 101 -15.82 -7.75 -16.09
#